data_AF-A0A948I7P2-F1
#
_entry.id   AF-A0A948I7P2-F1
#
_cell.length_a   1.000
_cell.length_b   1.000
_cell.length_c   1.000
_cell.angle_alpha   90.00
_cell.angle_beta   90.00
_cell.angle_gamma   90.00
#
_symmetry.space_group_name_H-M   'P 1'
#
loop_
_entity.id
_entity.type
_entity.pdbx_description
1 polymer ?
#
loop_
_entity_poly.entity_id
_entity_poly.type
_entity_poly.pdbx_seq_one_letter_code
_entity_poly.pdbx_strand_id
1 'polypeptide(L)'
;MGQLIWLASYPKSGNTWMRAFLHNLFRNPPRPARINELDQFCLGESKPQWYLPYTGGRPTQEMSLAEIMALRPRVQQDMTRAFPDSVFVKTHNFLGESHGHPLVNF
;
A
#
# COMPACT_ATOMS: atom_id res chain seq x y z
N MET A 1 14.90 -3.72 9.13
CA MET A 1 13.57 -3.88 8.49
C MET A 1 12.94 -2.51 8.46
N GLY A 2 12.52 -2.02 7.28
CA GLY A 2 11.84 -0.73 7.15
C GLY A 2 10.46 -0.79 7.79
N GLN A 3 9.97 0.35 8.29
CA GLN A 3 8.60 0.47 8.80
C GLN A 3 7.65 0.91 7.69
N LEU A 4 6.36 0.66 7.83
CA LEU A 4 5.36 1.25 6.94
C LEU A 4 4.97 2.64 7.43
N ILE A 5 5.02 3.63 6.54
CA ILE A 5 4.50 4.98 6.77
C ILE A 5 3.18 5.10 6.04
N TRP A 6 2.08 5.07 6.78
CA TRP A 6 0.74 5.07 6.23
C TRP A 6 0.28 6.46 5.80
N LEU A 7 -0.19 6.58 4.56
CA LEU A 7 -0.87 7.75 4.03
C LEU A 7 -2.36 7.45 3.88
N ALA A 8 -3.15 7.87 4.86
CA ALA A 8 -4.60 7.73 4.83
C ALA A 8 -5.21 8.66 3.77
N SER A 9 -5.96 8.06 2.84
CA SER A 9 -6.53 8.77 1.70
C SER A 9 -8.04 8.83 1.84
N TYR A 10 -8.57 10.02 2.12
CA TYR A 10 -10.01 10.30 2.15
C TYR A 10 -10.42 11.18 0.95
N PRO A 11 -11.71 11.25 0.59
CA PRO A 11 -12.17 12.16 -0.45
C PRO A 11 -11.64 13.59 -0.21
N LYS A 12 -10.97 14.15 -1.22
CA LYS A 12 -10.37 15.50 -1.20
C LYS A 12 -9.26 15.71 -0.14
N SER A 13 -8.63 14.66 0.39
CA SER A 13 -7.54 14.82 1.37
C SER A 13 -6.22 15.36 0.83
N GLY A 14 -6.11 15.55 -0.50
CA GLY A 14 -4.85 15.96 -1.13
C GLY A 14 -3.79 14.86 -1.22
N ASN A 15 -4.15 13.60 -0.98
CA ASN A 15 -3.18 12.50 -0.94
C ASN A 15 -2.37 12.33 -2.24
N THR A 16 -2.96 12.59 -3.41
CA THR A 16 -2.23 12.60 -4.68
C THR A 16 -1.11 13.65 -4.68
N TRP A 17 -1.39 14.85 -4.20
CA TRP A 17 -0.41 15.94 -4.09
C TRP A 17 0.67 15.63 -3.06
N MET A 18 0.29 15.07 -1.91
CA MET A 18 1.25 14.61 -0.89
C MET A 18 2.21 13.56 -1.48
N ARG A 19 1.69 12.55 -2.19
CA ARG A 19 2.52 11.52 -2.84
C ARG A 19 3.45 12.11 -3.90
N ALA A 20 2.97 13.08 -4.69
CA ALA A 20 3.81 13.79 -5.65
C ALA A 20 4.91 14.60 -4.98
N PHE A 21 4.59 15.32 -3.90
CA PHE A 21 5.58 16.06 -3.11
C PHE A 21 6.65 15.13 -2.54
N LEU A 22 6.27 14.07 -1.83
CA LEU A 22 7.21 13.12 -1.22
C LEU A 22 8.08 12.42 -2.27
N HIS A 23 7.51 12.03 -3.42
CA HIS A 23 8.29 11.44 -4.51
C HIS A 23 9.37 12.41 -5.00
N ASN A 24 9.01 13.65 -5.32
CA ASN A 24 9.99 14.61 -5.84
C ASN A 24 11.01 15.02 -4.79
N LEU A 25 10.61 15.15 -3.52
CA LEU A 25 11.50 15.46 -2.40
C LEU A 25 12.56 14.38 -2.17
N PHE A 26 12.14 13.11 -2.09
CA PHE A 26 13.06 12.03 -1.69
C PHE A 26 13.77 11.35 -2.86
N ARG A 27 13.15 11.28 -4.05
CA ARG A 27 13.80 10.68 -5.24
C ARG A 27 14.61 11.70 -6.04
N ASN A 28 14.33 12.99 -5.88
CA ASN A 28 14.94 14.09 -6.64
C ASN A 28 15.17 13.75 -8.14
N PRO A 29 14.12 13.33 -8.87
CA PRO A 29 14.26 12.94 -10.27
C PRO A 29 14.61 14.15 -11.15
N PRO A 30 15.24 13.95 -12.33
CA PRO A 30 15.60 15.04 -13.24
C PRO A 30 14.39 15.79 -13.82
N ARG A 31 13.20 15.20 -13.74
CA ARG A 31 11.92 15.81 -14.11
C ARG A 31 10.87 15.50 -13.05
N PRO A 32 9.86 16.37 -12.84
CA PRO A 32 8.77 16.07 -11.94
C PRO A 32 8.12 14.70 -12.22
N ALA A 33 7.80 13.98 -11.16
CA ALA A 33 7.11 12.69 -11.24
C ALA A 33 5.76 12.82 -11.95
N ARG A 34 5.44 11.89 -12.86
CA ARG A 34 4.11 11.82 -13.47
C ARG A 34 3.13 11.19 -12.48
N ILE A 35 1.86 11.57 -12.57
CA ILE A 35 0.81 11.06 -11.68
C ILE A 35 0.70 9.52 -11.70
N ASN A 36 0.92 8.90 -12.86
CA ASN A 36 0.89 7.45 -13.06
C ASN A 36 2.17 6.74 -12.59
N GLU A 37 3.19 7.49 -12.14
CA GLU A 37 4.46 6.95 -11.61
C GLU A 37 4.49 7.00 -10.07
N LEU A 38 3.50 7.63 -9.41
CA LEU A 38 3.52 7.87 -7.96
C LEU A 38 3.48 6.58 -7.11
N ASP A 39 3.01 5.49 -7.68
CA ASP A 39 2.97 4.17 -7.03
C ASP A 39 4.32 3.44 -7.01
N GLN A 40 5.31 3.93 -7.74
CA GLN A 40 6.70 3.46 -7.72
C GLN A 40 7.46 3.93 -6.47
N PHE A 41 6.92 4.92 -5.76
CA PHE A 41 7.45 5.43 -4.50
C PHE A 41 6.49 5.22 -3.33
N CYS A 42 5.20 5.51 -3.52
CA CYS A 42 4.18 5.30 -2.51
C CYS A 42 3.23 4.19 -2.94
N LEU A 43 3.42 3.01 -2.33
CA LEU A 43 2.70 1.79 -2.66
C LEU A 43 1.20 1.93 -2.40
N GLY A 44 0.38 1.20 -3.16
CA GLY A 44 -1.04 1.04 -2.88
C GLY A 44 -1.29 -0.33 -2.24
N GLU A 45 -1.74 -0.35 -0.99
CA GLU A 45 -1.94 -1.60 -0.24
C GLU A 45 -3.02 -2.51 -0.81
N SER A 46 -4.02 -1.93 -1.48
CA SER A 46 -5.18 -2.67 -2.01
C SER A 46 -4.93 -3.26 -3.39
N LYS A 47 -3.71 -3.14 -3.93
CA LYS A 47 -3.40 -3.65 -5.28
C LYS A 47 -3.38 -5.18 -5.28
N PRO A 48 -4.10 -5.85 -6.20
CA PRO A 48 -4.16 -7.31 -6.27
C PRO A 48 -2.79 -8.00 -6.34
N GLN A 49 -1.82 -7.37 -7.01
CA GLN A 49 -0.45 -7.88 -7.19
C GLN A 49 0.24 -8.28 -5.88
N TRP A 50 -0.12 -7.66 -4.75
CA TRP A 50 0.44 -8.01 -3.46
C TRP A 50 -0.15 -9.30 -2.86
N TYR A 51 -1.38 -9.62 -3.21
CA TYR A 51 -2.11 -10.77 -2.68
C TYR A 51 -1.90 -12.02 -3.55
N LEU A 52 -1.76 -11.85 -4.87
CA LEU A 52 -1.58 -12.94 -5.85
C LEU A 52 -0.54 -14.01 -5.46
N PRO A 53 0.63 -13.69 -4.88
CA PRO A 53 1.59 -14.71 -4.43
C PRO A 53 1.03 -15.71 -3.41
N TYR A 54 -0.08 -15.37 -2.75
CA TYR A 54 -0.71 -16.16 -1.68
C TYR A 54 -2.00 -16.86 -2.10
N THR A 55 -2.48 -16.68 -3.33
CA THR A 55 -3.80 -17.17 -3.75
C THR A 55 -3.77 -18.55 -4.40
N GLY A 56 -2.58 -19.14 -4.60
CA GLY A 56 -2.44 -20.41 -5.31
C GLY A 56 -2.90 -20.36 -6.77
N GLY A 57 -2.85 -19.17 -7.40
CA GLY A 57 -3.28 -18.96 -8.78
C GLY A 57 -4.72 -18.50 -8.95
N ARG A 58 -5.52 -18.45 -7.88
CA ARG A 58 -6.88 -17.88 -7.92
C ARG A 58 -6.82 -16.36 -8.12
N PRO A 59 -7.65 -15.78 -9.00
CA PRO A 59 -7.85 -14.33 -9.05
C PRO A 59 -8.40 -13.80 -7.72
N THR A 60 -7.95 -12.62 -7.29
CA THR A 60 -8.43 -12.00 -6.04
C THR A 60 -9.93 -11.71 -6.03
N GLN A 61 -10.54 -11.57 -7.21
CA GLN A 61 -11.97 -11.33 -7.42
C GLN A 61 -12.83 -12.56 -7.09
N GLU A 62 -12.23 -13.76 -7.10
CA GLU A 62 -12.89 -15.02 -6.75
C GLU A 62 -12.69 -15.39 -5.28
N MET A 63 -12.01 -14.55 -4.51
CA MET A 63 -11.77 -14.75 -3.09
C MET A 63 -12.79 -13.96 -2.27
N SER A 64 -13.24 -14.57 -1.18
CA SER A 64 -14.06 -13.89 -0.19
C SER A 64 -13.27 -12.78 0.51
N LEU A 65 -14.00 -11.80 1.05
CA LEU A 65 -13.39 -10.73 1.83
C LEU A 65 -12.61 -11.30 3.04
N ALA A 66 -13.14 -12.32 3.70
CA ALA A 66 -12.47 -12.99 4.81
C ALA A 66 -11.13 -13.61 4.41
N GLU A 67 -11.06 -14.30 3.26
CA GLU A 67 -9.80 -14.85 2.72
C GLU A 67 -8.78 -13.73 2.44
N ILE A 68 -9.21 -12.61 1.82
CA ILE A 68 -8.32 -11.47 1.55
C ILE A 68 -7.83 -10.81 2.84
N MET A 69 -8.72 -10.64 3.84
CA MET A 69 -8.35 -10.04 5.13
C MET A 69 -7.36 -10.92 5.89
N ALA A 70 -7.47 -12.25 5.82
CA ALA A 70 -6.51 -13.17 6.44
C ALA A 70 -5.09 -13.07 5.83
N LEU A 71 -4.99 -12.73 4.54
CA LEU A 71 -3.70 -12.53 3.86
C LEU A 71 -3.06 -11.16 4.16
N ARG A 72 -3.90 -10.18 4.52
CA ARG A 72 -3.51 -8.77 4.63
C ARG A 72 -2.32 -8.52 5.56
N PRO A 73 -2.19 -9.15 6.75
CA PRO A 73 -1.05 -8.89 7.63
C PRO A 73 0.29 -9.28 6.98
N ARG A 74 0.30 -10.43 6.29
CA ARG A 74 1.50 -10.92 5.60
C ARG A 74 1.85 -10.08 4.38
N VAL A 75 0.83 -9.64 3.62
CA VAL A 75 0.99 -8.70 2.52
C VAL A 75 1.63 -7.38 2.99
N GLN A 76 1.18 -6.82 4.11
CA GLN A 76 1.78 -5.61 4.67
C GLN A 76 3.22 -5.85 5.13
N GLN A 77 3.51 -7.03 5.70
CA GLN A 77 4.88 -7.42 6.03
C GLN A 77 5.78 -7.46 4.78
N ASP A 78 5.31 -7.95 3.64
CA ASP A 78 6.11 -7.95 2.40
C ASP A 78 6.40 -6.54 1.90
N MET A 79 5.45 -5.61 2.06
CA MET A 79 5.67 -4.20 1.68
C MET A 79 6.84 -3.58 2.44
N THR A 80 7.13 -4.01 3.68
CA THR A 80 8.30 -3.54 4.44
C THR A 80 9.65 -3.87 3.78
N ARG A 81 9.64 -4.77 2.81
CA ARG A 81 10.81 -5.25 2.07
C ARG A 81 10.87 -4.72 0.64
N ALA A 82 9.89 -3.91 0.22
CA ALA A 82 9.82 -3.37 -1.14
C ALA A 82 10.98 -2.38 -1.43
N PHE A 83 11.46 -1.69 -0.39
CA PHE A 83 12.59 -0.75 -0.46
C PHE A 83 13.53 -0.99 0.73
N PRO A 84 14.81 -0.56 0.66
CA PRO A 84 15.75 -0.70 1.78
C PRO A 84 15.38 0.13 3.01
N ASP A 85 14.63 1.22 2.83
CA ASP A 85 14.20 2.15 3.88
C ASP A 85 12.72 1.95 4.27
N SER A 86 12.20 2.83 5.14
CA SER A 86 10.76 2.88 5.43
C SER A 86 9.94 3.13 4.17
N VAL A 87 8.77 2.49 4.09
CA VAL A 87 7.97 2.42 2.87
C VAL A 87 6.69 3.23 3.04
N PHE A 88 6.48 4.22 2.19
CA PHE A 88 5.21 4.95 2.15
C PHE A 88 4.13 4.08 1.51
N VAL A 89 3.02 3.89 2.22
CA VAL A 89 1.90 3.08 1.75
C VAL A 89 0.61 3.88 1.88
N LYS A 90 -0.08 4.05 0.75
CA LYS A 90 -1.41 4.65 0.71
C LYS A 90 -2.45 3.61 1.10
N THR A 91 -3.40 4.01 1.95
CA THR A 91 -4.59 3.20 2.32
C THR A 91 -5.88 4.02 2.24
N HIS A 92 -7.01 3.32 2.05
CA HIS A 92 -8.36 3.86 2.26
C HIS A 92 -9.01 3.32 3.54
N ASN A 93 -8.35 2.41 4.24
CA ASN A 93 -8.88 1.80 5.44
C ASN A 93 -8.74 2.73 6.64
N PHE A 94 -9.66 2.61 7.58
CA PHE A 94 -9.52 3.19 8.91
C PHE A 94 -8.62 2.30 9.76
N LEU A 95 -8.18 2.83 10.90
CA LEU A 95 -7.46 2.05 11.89
C LEU A 95 -8.44 1.14 12.65
N GLY A 96 -8.42 -0.15 12.34
CA GLY A 96 -9.28 -1.15 12.97
C GLY A 96 -9.13 -2.51 12.31
N GLU A 97 -10.18 -3.32 12.40
CA GLU A 97 -10.19 -4.69 11.90
C GLU A 97 -11.37 -4.98 10.96
N SER A 98 -11.21 -6.01 10.15
CA SER A 98 -12.27 -6.61 9.34
C SER A 98 -12.08 -8.13 9.33
N HIS A 99 -13.15 -8.88 9.58
CA HIS A 99 -13.10 -10.34 9.71
C HIS A 99 -12.05 -10.85 10.71
N GLY A 100 -11.84 -10.14 11.83
CA GLY A 100 -10.87 -10.51 12.87
C GLY A 100 -9.40 -10.27 12.50
N HIS A 101 -9.13 -9.55 11.40
CA HIS A 101 -7.78 -9.20 10.97
C HIS A 101 -7.59 -7.69 10.90
N PRO A 102 -6.42 -7.16 11.31
CA PRO A 102 -6.12 -5.73 11.27
C PRO A 102 -6.09 -5.21 9.82
N LEU A 103 -6.69 -4.04 9.62
CA LEU A 103 -6.63 -3.33 8.34
C LEU A 103 -5.32 -2.56 8.17
N VAL A 104 -4.65 -2.21 9.27
CA VAL A 104 -3.37 -1.50 9.35
C VAL A 104 -2.55 -2.17 10.45
N ASN A 105 -1.39 -2.75 10.10
CA ASN A 105 -0.48 -3.37 11.05
C ASN A 105 0.44 -2.33 11.72
N PHE A 106 0.80 -2.61 12.97
CA PHE A 106 1.83 -1.94 13.75
C PHE A 106 3.03 -2.86 13.99
#